data_AF-A0A8S2NJN0-F1
#
_entry.id   AF-A0A8S2NJN0-F1
#
_cell.length_a   1.000
_cell.length_b   1.000
_cell.length_c   1.000
_cell.angle_alpha   90.00
_cell.angle_beta   90.00
_cell.angle_gamma   90.00
#
_symmetry.space_group_name_H-M   'P 1'
#
loop_
_entity.id
_entity.type
_entity.pdbx_description
1 polymer ?
#
loop_
_entity_poly.entity_id
_entity_poly.type
_entity_poly.pdbx_seq_one_letter_code
_entity_poly.pdbx_strand_id
1 'polypeptide(L)'
;MKTILFFVFPSDEQIEQAAIEKTKRLAKRLWNEPEKITTIDVDDDENDDEKWDCETILTTYSNKYNHPKLIKQIPTNQIRLSKKTGLPLTDNNKITAKGEIIEEALDDDDDDDDDDKQSNNYQSIIFERKKGETSEERRARKNAIKEIRRDRRIIKKATKIAFKQEEQKQLHEQALHTTQAHLQSLRVT
;
A
#
# COMPACT_ATOMS: atom_id res chain seq x y z
N MET A 1 90.37 17.69 -62.10
CA MET A 1 90.70 16.89 -60.88
C MET A 1 90.24 17.71 -59.68
N LYS A 2 89.20 17.29 -58.96
CA LYS A 2 88.68 18.00 -57.77
C LYS A 2 89.27 17.34 -56.53
N THR A 3 90.12 18.06 -55.80
CA THR A 3 90.66 17.65 -54.50
C THR A 3 89.54 17.72 -53.46
N ILE A 4 89.18 16.57 -52.89
CA ILE A 4 88.25 16.46 -51.77
C ILE A 4 89.01 16.84 -50.49
N LEU A 5 88.55 17.88 -49.79
CA LEU A 5 89.00 18.17 -48.42
C LEU A 5 88.45 17.08 -47.50
N PHE A 6 89.34 16.27 -46.92
CA PHE A 6 88.98 15.40 -45.81
C PHE A 6 88.76 16.24 -44.55
N PHE A 7 87.50 16.35 -44.12
CA PHE A 7 87.14 16.94 -42.83
C PHE A 7 87.47 15.92 -41.74
N VAL A 8 88.49 16.20 -40.93
CA VAL A 8 88.84 15.34 -39.79
C VAL A 8 87.84 15.63 -38.67
N PHE A 9 86.93 14.69 -38.43
CA PHE A 9 86.03 14.75 -37.29
C PHE A 9 86.82 14.47 -35.99
N PRO A 10 86.58 15.24 -34.92
CA PRO A 10 87.21 14.99 -33.62
C PRO A 10 86.78 13.62 -33.08
N SER A 11 87.70 12.93 -32.41
CA SER A 11 87.41 11.63 -31.78
C SER A 11 86.46 11.80 -30.58
N ASP A 12 85.74 10.73 -30.23
CA ASP A 12 84.81 10.74 -29.09
C ASP A 12 85.49 11.18 -27.77
N GLU A 13 86.77 10.82 -27.60
CA GLU A 13 87.58 11.24 -26.45
C GLU A 13 87.82 12.76 -26.42
N GLN A 14 87.99 13.41 -27.58
CA GLN A 14 88.14 14.86 -27.66
C GLN A 14 86.82 15.59 -27.35
N ILE A 15 85.68 14.99 -27.74
CA ILE A 15 84.35 15.52 -27.43
C ILE A 15 84.10 15.43 -25.92
N GLU A 16 84.47 14.32 -25.30
CA GLU A 16 84.31 14.11 -23.85
C GLU A 16 85.19 15.06 -23.03
N GLN A 17 86.46 15.23 -23.41
CA GLN A 17 87.35 16.19 -22.75
C GLN A 17 86.83 17.62 -22.86
N ALA A 18 86.33 18.02 -24.03
CA ALA A 18 85.72 19.33 -24.22
C ALA A 18 84.45 19.53 -23.39
N ALA A 19 83.65 18.47 -23.17
CA ALA A 19 82.49 18.50 -22.30
C ALA A 19 82.88 18.64 -20.82
N ILE A 20 83.91 17.92 -20.37
CA ILE A 20 84.46 18.01 -19.01
C ILE A 20 85.02 19.41 -18.74
N GLU A 21 85.75 20.00 -19.70
CA GLU A 21 86.29 21.35 -19.52
C GLU A 21 85.17 22.40 -19.43
N LYS A 22 84.15 22.29 -20.28
CA LYS A 22 82.99 23.19 -20.25
C LYS A 22 82.23 23.10 -18.93
N THR A 23 81.98 21.90 -18.43
CA THR A 23 81.29 21.69 -17.14
C THR A 23 82.12 22.24 -15.98
N LYS A 24 83.43 21.99 -15.97
CA LYS A 24 84.34 22.53 -14.93
C LYS A 24 84.38 24.06 -14.93
N ARG A 25 84.36 24.69 -16.11
CA ARG A 25 84.31 26.15 -16.25
C ARG A 25 82.98 26.72 -15.75
N LEU A 26 81.87 26.06 -16.05
CA LEU A 26 80.55 26.47 -15.58
C LEU A 26 80.45 26.36 -14.05
N ALA A 27 80.91 25.25 -13.47
CA ALA A 27 80.92 25.05 -12.02
C ALA A 27 81.74 26.14 -11.31
N LYS A 28 82.92 26.50 -11.83
CA LYS A 28 83.74 27.58 -11.28
C LYS A 28 83.07 28.96 -11.36
N ARG A 29 82.28 29.21 -12.42
CA ARG A 29 81.50 30.45 -12.53
C ARG A 29 80.41 30.48 -11.45
N LEU A 30 79.61 29.42 -11.34
CA LEU A 30 78.52 29.32 -10.37
C LEU A 30 79.02 29.44 -8.92
N TRP A 31 80.17 28.84 -8.58
CA TRP A 31 80.78 28.96 -7.25
C TRP A 31 81.22 30.38 -6.88
N ASN A 32 81.51 31.22 -7.88
CA ASN A 32 81.98 32.58 -7.67
C ASN A 32 80.87 33.63 -7.82
N GLU A 33 79.64 33.24 -8.16
CA GLU A 33 78.51 34.16 -8.16
C GLU A 33 77.86 34.18 -6.77
N PRO A 34 77.77 35.34 -6.09
CA PRO A 34 77.05 35.42 -4.84
C PRO A 34 75.57 35.10 -5.09
N GLU A 35 75.00 34.19 -4.30
CA GLU A 35 73.59 33.82 -4.38
C GLU A 35 72.72 35.08 -4.20
N LYS A 36 72.01 35.45 -5.27
CA LYS A 36 71.05 36.55 -5.23
C LYS A 36 69.76 36.02 -4.59
N ILE A 37 69.73 36.01 -3.25
CA ILE A 37 68.53 35.62 -2.49
C ILE A 37 67.49 36.72 -2.70
N THR A 38 66.50 36.46 -3.53
CA THR A 38 65.28 37.28 -3.63
C THR A 38 64.37 36.90 -2.48
N THR A 39 64.34 37.71 -1.43
CA THR A 39 63.27 37.64 -0.42
C THR A 39 61.98 38.10 -1.09
N ILE A 40 61.01 37.19 -1.19
CA ILE A 40 59.65 37.50 -1.61
C ILE A 40 58.93 37.91 -0.32
N ASP A 41 58.66 39.20 -0.17
CA ASP A 41 57.76 39.67 0.88
C ASP A 41 56.35 39.20 0.47
N VAL A 42 55.83 38.22 1.22
CA VAL A 42 54.42 37.82 1.09
C VAL A 42 53.63 38.87 1.86
N ASP A 43 52.97 39.76 1.12
CA ASP A 43 51.95 40.61 1.70
C ASP A 43 50.84 39.68 2.22
N ASP A 44 50.77 39.49 3.53
CA ASP A 44 49.64 38.88 4.21
C ASP A 44 48.45 39.87 4.08
N ASP A 45 47.82 39.90 2.91
CA ASP A 45 46.54 40.57 2.73
C ASP A 45 45.55 39.92 3.73
N GLU A 46 45.22 40.66 4.79
CA GLU A 46 44.22 40.36 5.82
C GLU A 46 42.81 40.21 5.22
N ASN A 47 42.59 39.22 4.35
CA ASN A 47 41.28 38.72 3.98
C ASN A 47 41.09 37.33 4.63
N ASP A 48 41.13 37.30 5.97
CA ASP A 48 40.59 36.20 6.78
C ASP A 48 39.06 35.99 6.59
N ASP A 49 38.44 36.82 5.75
CA ASP A 49 37.03 36.75 5.37
C ASP A 49 36.70 35.62 4.38
N GLU A 50 37.69 35.00 3.72
CA GLU A 50 37.50 33.72 3.03
C GLU A 50 37.64 32.54 4.00
N LYS A 51 36.83 32.58 5.06
CA LYS A 51 36.59 31.45 5.93
C LYS A 51 35.81 30.42 5.13
N TRP A 52 36.52 29.43 4.58
CA TRP A 52 35.95 28.35 3.78
C TRP A 52 34.83 27.63 4.54
N ASP A 53 33.59 28.04 4.29
CA ASP A 53 32.41 27.43 4.87
C ASP A 53 32.12 26.09 4.19
N CYS A 54 32.55 25.02 4.84
CA CYS A 54 32.26 23.65 4.42
C CYS A 54 30.82 23.23 4.75
N GLU A 55 29.98 24.05 5.40
CA GLU A 55 28.59 23.68 5.70
C GLU A 55 27.71 23.77 4.45
N THR A 56 28.03 24.70 3.53
CA THR A 56 27.29 24.91 2.29
C THR A 56 27.33 23.70 1.33
N ILE A 57 28.42 22.92 1.30
CA ILE A 57 28.51 21.73 0.42
C ILE A 57 27.54 20.60 0.85
N LEU A 58 27.25 20.49 2.14
CA LEU A 58 26.38 19.45 2.69
C LEU A 58 24.90 19.67 2.33
N THR A 59 24.52 20.91 1.99
CA THR A 59 23.15 21.28 1.63
C THR A 59 22.89 21.31 0.12
N THR A 60 23.94 21.30 -0.71
CA THR A 60 23.86 21.54 -2.16
C THR A 60 23.19 20.40 -2.95
N TYR A 61 23.15 19.16 -2.42
CA TYR A 61 22.71 17.98 -3.19
C TYR A 61 21.58 17.16 -2.56
N SER A 62 20.67 17.77 -1.80
CA SER A 62 19.41 17.08 -1.42
C SER A 62 18.36 17.26 -2.51
N ASN A 63 18.56 16.62 -3.67
CA ASN A 63 17.57 16.65 -4.73
C ASN A 63 16.43 15.66 -4.43
N LYS A 64 15.37 16.15 -3.80
CA LYS A 64 14.06 15.49 -3.59
C LYS A 64 13.29 15.23 -4.90
N TYR A 65 13.96 14.96 -6.03
CA TYR A 65 13.29 14.80 -7.34
C TYR A 65 12.62 13.45 -7.50
N ASN A 66 13.14 12.42 -6.82
CA ASN A 66 12.60 11.06 -6.89
C ASN A 66 11.81 10.73 -5.63
N HIS A 67 10.52 11.08 -5.63
CA HIS A 67 9.58 10.58 -4.63
C HIS A 67 8.61 9.59 -5.24
N PRO A 68 8.42 8.41 -4.62
CA PRO A 68 7.34 7.54 -5.01
C PRO A 68 6.01 8.30 -4.86
N LYS A 69 5.13 8.16 -5.85
CA LYS A 69 3.81 8.78 -5.79
C LYS A 69 3.02 8.15 -4.64
N LEU A 70 2.57 8.98 -3.70
CA LEU A 70 1.69 8.53 -2.62
C LEU A 70 0.39 7.99 -3.25
N ILE A 71 0.10 6.72 -2.99
CA ILE A 71 -1.18 6.11 -3.36
C ILE A 71 -2.26 6.79 -2.52
N LYS A 72 -3.12 7.57 -3.16
CA LYS A 72 -4.27 8.18 -2.49
C LYS A 72 -5.23 7.05 -2.11
N GLN A 73 -5.73 7.07 -0.88
CA GLN A 73 -6.84 6.21 -0.50
C GLN A 73 -8.02 6.54 -1.42
N ILE A 74 -8.45 5.54 -2.20
CA ILE A 74 -9.74 5.60 -2.87
C ILE A 74 -10.76 5.73 -1.73
N PRO A 75 -11.69 6.69 -1.76
CA PRO A 75 -12.70 6.78 -0.71
C PRO A 75 -13.39 5.41 -0.62
N THR A 76 -13.26 4.77 0.54
CA THR A 76 -14.02 3.56 0.84
C THR A 76 -15.46 4.00 0.96
N ASN A 77 -16.19 3.98 -0.14
CA ASN A 77 -17.64 4.09 -0.10
C ASN A 77 -18.13 2.83 0.61
N GLN A 78 -18.19 2.89 1.95
CA GLN A 78 -18.67 1.81 2.78
C GLN A 78 -20.09 1.52 2.32
N ILE A 79 -20.36 0.28 1.91
CA ILE A 79 -21.69 -0.13 1.47
C ILE A 79 -22.63 0.00 2.67
N ARG A 80 -23.52 0.99 2.63
CA ARG A 80 -24.50 1.23 3.69
C ARG A 80 -25.72 0.36 3.40
N LEU A 81 -26.08 -0.54 4.30
CA LEU A 81 -27.29 -1.35 4.17
C LEU A 81 -28.50 -0.65 4.78
N SER A 82 -29.69 -0.87 4.23
CA SER A 82 -30.92 -0.35 4.80
C SER A 82 -31.28 -1.11 6.08
N LYS A 83 -31.67 -0.40 7.15
CA LYS A 83 -32.05 -1.03 8.42
C LYS A 83 -33.32 -1.86 8.35
N LYS A 84 -34.16 -1.61 7.34
CA LYS A 84 -35.45 -2.28 7.14
C LYS A 84 -35.37 -3.47 6.19
N THR A 85 -34.56 -3.37 5.13
CA THR A 85 -34.53 -4.37 4.04
C THR A 85 -33.20 -5.11 3.97
N GLY A 86 -32.13 -4.63 4.62
CA GLY A 86 -30.80 -5.26 4.56
C GLY A 86 -30.08 -5.12 3.22
N LEU A 87 -30.64 -4.35 2.27
CA LEU A 87 -30.10 -4.15 0.93
C LEU A 87 -29.17 -2.92 0.88
N PRO A 88 -28.16 -2.89 0.00
CA PRO A 88 -27.25 -1.75 -0.15
C PRO A 88 -27.96 -0.50 -0.67
N LEU A 89 -27.88 0.60 0.08
CA LEU A 89 -28.20 1.94 -0.40
C LEU A 89 -27.13 2.36 -1.40
N THR A 90 -27.52 2.42 -2.67
CA THR A 90 -26.68 3.04 -3.70
C THR A 90 -27.11 4.50 -3.80
N ASP A 91 -26.24 5.43 -3.36
CA ASP A 91 -26.53 6.87 -3.37
C ASP A 91 -26.58 7.48 -4.80
N ASN A 92 -26.39 6.65 -5.83
CA ASN A 92 -26.52 7.04 -7.23
C ASN A 92 -27.67 6.27 -7.87
N ASN A 93 -28.82 6.94 -7.99
CA ASN A 93 -29.95 6.54 -8.83
C ASN A 93 -29.54 6.50 -10.32
N LYS A 94 -28.75 5.50 -10.70
CA LYS A 94 -28.53 5.08 -12.08
C LYS A 94 -28.37 3.56 -12.12
N ILE A 95 -29.47 2.86 -11.83
CA ILE A 95 -29.81 1.72 -12.69
C ILE A 95 -30.10 2.36 -14.05
N THR A 96 -29.08 2.44 -14.90
CA THR A 96 -29.24 2.91 -16.27
C THR A 96 -30.14 1.94 -17.01
N ALA A 97 -31.39 2.37 -17.25
CA ALA A 97 -32.27 2.20 -18.42
C ALA A 97 -31.94 1.17 -19.53
N LYS A 98 -31.33 0.03 -19.20
CA LYS A 98 -31.09 -1.11 -20.09
C LYS A 98 -30.96 -2.43 -19.32
N GLY A 99 -31.76 -2.54 -18.27
CA GLY A 99 -32.14 -3.79 -17.63
C GLY A 99 -33.61 -3.64 -17.30
N GLU A 100 -34.45 -3.89 -18.31
CA GLU A 100 -35.90 -3.86 -18.22
C GLU A 100 -36.40 -4.66 -17.02
N ILE A 101 -37.09 -4.00 -16.10
CA ILE A 101 -38.24 -4.59 -15.42
C ILE A 101 -39.39 -3.67 -15.74
N ILE A 102 -40.32 -4.20 -16.52
CA ILE A 102 -41.46 -3.55 -17.13
C ILE A 102 -42.45 -3.15 -16.04
N GLU A 103 -42.66 -1.84 -15.85
CA GLU A 103 -43.91 -1.30 -15.27
C GLU A 103 -44.95 -1.29 -16.41
N GLU A 104 -45.60 -2.43 -16.65
CA GLU A 104 -46.87 -2.47 -17.37
C GLU A 104 -47.58 -3.77 -16.94
N ALA A 105 -48.78 -3.63 -16.38
CA ALA A 105 -49.58 -4.66 -15.71
C ALA A 105 -49.06 -5.12 -14.34
N LEU A 106 -49.30 -4.29 -13.31
CA LEU A 106 -49.67 -4.84 -11.99
C LEU A 106 -51.09 -5.40 -12.12
N ASP A 107 -51.22 -6.51 -12.84
CA ASP A 107 -52.27 -7.49 -12.54
C ASP A 107 -51.71 -8.32 -11.38
N ASP A 108 -52.51 -8.48 -10.32
CA ASP A 108 -52.24 -9.37 -9.20
C ASP A 108 -52.03 -10.79 -9.74
N ASP A 109 -50.79 -11.18 -10.01
CA ASP A 109 -50.42 -12.59 -10.04
C ASP A 109 -49.44 -12.84 -8.89
N ASP A 110 -50.02 -13.43 -7.83
CA ASP A 110 -49.38 -14.16 -6.75
C ASP A 110 -48.31 -15.09 -7.37
N ASP A 111 -47.06 -14.62 -7.42
CA ASP A 111 -45.93 -15.48 -7.73
C ASP A 111 -45.64 -16.32 -6.48
N ASP A 112 -46.27 -17.49 -6.50
CA ASP A 112 -46.18 -18.55 -5.51
C ASP A 112 -44.73 -18.90 -5.17
N ASP A 113 -44.36 -18.62 -3.92
CA ASP A 113 -43.27 -19.27 -3.20
C ASP A 113 -43.56 -20.80 -3.11
N ASP A 114 -43.25 -21.53 -4.17
CA ASP A 114 -43.58 -22.96 -4.36
C ASP A 114 -42.75 -23.92 -3.46
N ASP A 115 -41.82 -23.39 -2.66
CA ASP A 115 -41.04 -24.22 -1.72
C ASP A 115 -41.67 -24.25 -0.30
N ASP A 116 -42.54 -23.29 0.04
CA ASP A 116 -43.28 -23.28 1.30
C ASP A 116 -44.63 -24.02 1.20
N LYS A 117 -45.10 -24.32 -0.02
CA LYS A 117 -46.38 -25.01 -0.23
C LYS A 117 -46.37 -26.46 0.21
N GLN A 118 -45.27 -27.19 0.04
CA GLN A 118 -45.22 -28.61 0.44
C GLN A 118 -45.32 -28.79 1.96
N SER A 119 -44.62 -27.95 2.73
CA SER A 119 -44.66 -27.97 4.20
C SER A 119 -46.04 -27.54 4.74
N ASN A 120 -46.63 -26.50 4.15
CA ASN A 120 -47.97 -26.04 4.51
C ASN A 120 -49.06 -27.05 4.15
N ASN A 121 -48.91 -27.78 3.03
CA ASN A 121 -49.86 -28.81 2.58
C ASN A 121 -49.86 -30.04 3.50
N TYR A 122 -48.69 -30.52 3.93
CA TYR A 122 -48.64 -31.64 4.88
C TYR A 122 -49.26 -31.27 6.24
N GLN A 123 -49.05 -30.03 6.69
CA GLN A 123 -49.57 -29.56 7.96
C GLN A 123 -51.10 -29.35 7.91
N SER A 124 -51.62 -28.83 6.79
CA SER A 124 -53.07 -28.61 6.60
C SER A 124 -53.85 -29.93 6.62
N ILE A 125 -53.32 -30.97 5.97
CA ILE A 125 -53.92 -32.32 5.94
C ILE A 125 -54.05 -32.93 7.35
N ILE A 126 -53.07 -32.70 8.24
CA ILE A 126 -53.09 -33.24 9.61
C ILE A 126 -54.08 -32.49 10.50
N PHE A 127 -54.29 -31.20 10.24
CA PHE A 127 -55.23 -30.37 11.01
C PHE A 127 -56.70 -30.58 10.61
N GLU A 128 -56.97 -31.03 9.39
CA GLU A 128 -58.33 -31.31 8.94
C GLU A 128 -58.96 -32.53 9.64
N ARG A 129 -60.25 -32.44 9.99
CA ARG A 129 -61.00 -33.54 10.59
C ARG A 129 -61.75 -34.30 9.49
N LYS A 130 -61.40 -35.57 9.26
CA LYS A 130 -62.18 -36.45 8.38
C LYS A 130 -63.54 -36.80 9.00
N LYS A 131 -64.61 -36.72 8.19
CA LYS A 131 -65.95 -37.15 8.60
C LYS A 131 -65.98 -38.68 8.65
N GLY A 132 -66.47 -39.26 9.75
CA GLY A 132 -66.53 -40.71 9.94
C GLY A 132 -65.26 -41.38 10.48
N GLU A 133 -64.29 -40.62 11.03
CA GLU A 133 -63.07 -41.18 11.63
C GLU A 133 -63.38 -42.19 12.77
N THR A 134 -62.62 -43.29 12.83
CA THR A 134 -62.69 -44.24 13.95
C THR A 134 -62.12 -43.62 15.24
N SER A 135 -62.40 -44.21 16.40
CA SER A 135 -61.88 -43.70 17.68
C SER A 135 -60.35 -43.71 17.75
N GLU A 136 -59.73 -44.71 17.12
CA GLU A 136 -58.28 -44.86 17.03
C GLU A 136 -57.65 -43.82 16.11
N GLU A 137 -58.21 -43.61 14.91
CA GLU A 137 -57.76 -42.57 13.97
C GLU A 137 -57.87 -41.17 14.58
N ARG A 138 -58.95 -40.89 15.32
CA ARG A 138 -59.11 -39.63 16.07
C ARG A 138 -57.99 -39.44 17.09
N ARG A 139 -57.61 -40.50 17.79
CA ARG A 139 -56.53 -40.47 18.80
C ARG A 139 -55.18 -40.21 18.13
N ALA A 140 -54.90 -40.91 17.03
CA ALA A 140 -53.69 -40.73 16.24
C ALA A 140 -53.56 -39.30 15.72
N ARG A 141 -54.62 -38.74 15.10
CA ARG A 141 -54.64 -37.35 14.61
C ARG A 141 -54.39 -36.33 15.72
N LYS A 142 -55.05 -36.49 16.86
CA LYS A 142 -54.83 -35.61 18.03
C LYS A 142 -53.42 -35.74 18.59
N ASN A 143 -52.81 -36.93 18.54
CA ASN A 143 -51.43 -37.12 18.99
C ASN A 143 -50.44 -36.42 18.04
N ALA A 144 -50.60 -36.62 16.73
CA ALA A 144 -49.79 -35.94 15.71
C ALA A 144 -49.84 -34.40 15.86
N ILE A 145 -51.03 -33.84 16.06
CA ILE A 145 -51.20 -32.39 16.33
C ILE A 145 -50.45 -31.94 17.60
N LYS A 146 -50.47 -32.76 18.66
CA LYS A 146 -49.76 -32.44 19.90
C LYS A 146 -48.24 -32.48 19.72
N GLU A 147 -47.74 -33.45 18.94
CA GLU A 147 -46.32 -33.57 18.59
C GLU A 147 -45.86 -32.37 17.77
N ILE A 148 -46.54 -32.06 16.67
CA ILE A 148 -46.27 -30.86 15.85
C ILE A 148 -46.23 -29.59 16.71
N ARG A 149 -47.19 -29.42 17.62
CA ARG A 149 -47.22 -28.24 18.52
C ARG A 149 -46.06 -28.25 19.52
N ARG A 150 -45.63 -29.42 20.00
CA ARG A 150 -44.47 -29.56 20.88
C ARG A 150 -43.20 -29.18 20.12
N ASP A 151 -43.02 -29.71 18.92
CA ASP A 151 -41.84 -29.47 18.08
C ASP A 151 -41.75 -28.00 17.69
N ARG A 152 -42.88 -27.37 17.29
CA ARG A 152 -42.91 -25.93 17.03
C ARG A 152 -42.52 -25.08 18.26
N ARG A 153 -42.89 -25.50 19.48
CA ARG A 153 -42.45 -24.80 20.70
C ARG A 153 -40.95 -24.97 20.94
N ILE A 154 -40.41 -26.17 20.69
CA ILE A 154 -38.97 -26.45 20.83
C ILE A 154 -38.19 -25.63 19.81
N ILE A 155 -38.58 -25.67 18.53
CA ILE A 155 -37.95 -24.91 17.45
C ILE A 155 -37.99 -23.41 17.76
N LYS A 156 -39.17 -22.86 18.11
CA LYS A 156 -39.30 -21.44 18.49
C LYS A 156 -38.40 -21.06 19.67
N LYS A 157 -38.26 -21.95 20.65
CA LYS A 157 -37.38 -21.72 21.80
C LYS A 157 -35.92 -21.73 21.38
N ALA A 158 -35.51 -22.72 20.57
CA ALA A 158 -34.16 -22.84 20.06
C ALA A 158 -33.76 -21.64 19.20
N THR A 159 -34.61 -21.22 18.26
CA THR A 159 -34.37 -20.04 17.42
C THR A 159 -34.29 -18.77 18.28
N LYS A 160 -35.23 -18.57 19.22
CA LYS A 160 -35.17 -17.42 20.13
C LYS A 160 -33.87 -17.37 20.94
N ILE A 161 -33.37 -18.51 21.40
CA ILE A 161 -32.10 -18.58 22.14
C ILE A 161 -30.93 -18.27 21.20
N ALA A 162 -30.90 -18.86 20.00
CA ALA A 162 -29.85 -18.61 19.02
C ALA A 162 -29.76 -17.13 18.64
N PHE A 163 -30.88 -16.47 18.33
CA PHE A 163 -30.90 -15.03 18.02
C PHE A 163 -30.44 -14.18 19.20
N LYS A 164 -30.84 -14.51 20.44
CA LYS A 164 -30.39 -13.79 21.63
C LYS A 164 -28.88 -13.95 21.86
N GLN A 165 -28.33 -15.13 21.63
CA GLN A 165 -26.89 -15.37 21.73
C GLN A 165 -26.12 -14.61 20.66
N GLU A 166 -26.63 -14.59 19.43
CA GLU A 166 -26.01 -13.86 18.33
C GLU A 166 -26.03 -12.34 18.53
N GLU A 167 -27.14 -11.80 19.04
CA GLU A 167 -27.24 -10.40 19.46
C GLU A 167 -26.15 -10.03 20.49
N GLN A 168 -25.94 -10.89 21.50
CA GLN A 168 -24.90 -10.67 22.51
C GLN A 168 -23.48 -10.74 21.93
N LYS A 169 -23.23 -11.66 21.00
CA LYS A 169 -21.93 -11.76 20.30
C LYS A 169 -21.67 -10.51 19.47
N GLN A 170 -22.65 -10.04 18.69
CA GLN A 170 -22.51 -8.84 17.87
C GLN A 170 -22.26 -7.60 18.73
N LEU A 171 -22.96 -7.44 19.85
CA LEU A 171 -22.71 -6.35 20.79
C LEU A 171 -21.29 -6.41 21.38
N HIS A 172 -20.83 -7.61 21.75
CA HIS A 172 -19.48 -7.80 22.27
C HIS A 172 -18.41 -7.49 21.21
N GLU A 173 -18.58 -7.99 19.99
CA GLU A 173 -17.68 -7.74 18.87
C GLU A 173 -17.65 -6.25 18.48
N GLN A 174 -18.80 -5.58 18.47
CA GLN A 174 -18.87 -4.13 18.28
C GLN A 174 -18.09 -3.38 19.37
N ALA A 175 -18.22 -3.77 20.64
CA ALA A 175 -17.45 -3.17 21.72
C ALA A 175 -15.94 -3.41 21.57
N LEU A 176 -15.51 -4.62 21.17
CA LEU A 176 -14.11 -4.89 20.88
C LEU A 176 -13.59 -4.03 19.73
N HIS A 177 -14.36 -3.93 18.64
CA HIS A 177 -14.02 -3.11 17.49
C HIS A 177 -13.88 -1.62 17.87
N THR A 178 -14.76 -1.08 18.73
CA THR A 178 -14.62 0.31 19.19
C THR A 178 -13.36 0.51 20.04
N THR A 179 -13.03 -0.42 20.95
CA THR A 179 -11.79 -0.32 21.74
C THR A 179 -10.54 -0.40 20.86
N GLN A 180 -10.52 -1.27 19.86
CA GLN A 180 -9.40 -1.39 18.93
C GLN A 180 -9.22 -0.13 18.10
N ALA A 181 -10.30 0.45 17.58
CA ALA A 181 -10.26 1.72 16.85
C ALA A 181 -9.72 2.85 17.73
N HIS A 182 -10.12 2.91 19.00
CA HIS A 182 -9.58 3.88 19.96
C HIS A 182 -8.08 3.69 20.19
N LEU A 183 -7.60 2.46 20.42
CA LEU A 183 -6.18 2.16 20.57
C LEU A 183 -5.36 2.49 19.30
N GLN A 184 -5.92 2.26 18.12
CA GLN A 184 -5.27 2.63 16.86
C GLN A 184 -5.13 4.15 16.73
N SER A 185 -6.16 4.93 17.11
CA SER A 185 -6.06 6.39 17.07
C SER A 185 -4.96 6.96 17.98
N LEU A 186 -4.69 6.31 19.12
CA LEU A 186 -3.63 6.69 20.06
C LEU A 186 -2.21 6.34 19.57
N ARG A 187 -2.07 5.42 18.61
CA ARG A 187 -0.77 4.99 18.07
C ARG A 187 -0.30 5.83 16.88
N VAL A 188 -1.18 6.64 16.29
CA VAL A 188 -0.90 7.45 15.10
C VAL A 188 -0.41 8.86 15.47
N THR A 189 -0.47 9.24 16.75
CA THR A 189 0.19 10.42 17.32
C THR A 189 1.58 10.07 17.84
#